data_AF-A0A1E4HL16-F1
#
_entry.id   AF-A0A1E4HL16-F1
#
_cell.length_a   1.000
_cell.length_b   1.000
_cell.length_c   1.000
_cell.angle_alpha   90.00
_cell.angle_beta   90.00
_cell.angle_gamma   90.00
#
_symmetry.space_group_name_H-M   'P 1'
#
loop_
_entity.id
_entity.type
_entity.pdbx_description
1 polymer ?
#
loop_
_entity_poly.entity_id
_entity_poly.type
_entity_poly.pdbx_seq_one_letter_code
_entity_poly.pdbx_strand_id
1 'polypeptide(L)' 'MMSGEIRRNARGRLLRDNVVIAENLPISSLRRFKDDVVEVREGFECGFTLGNYSDIKVGDVVETFEMREKPRV' A
#
# COMPACT_ATOMS: atom_id res chain seq x y z
N MET A 1 0.14 6.60 -9.82
CA MET A 1 1.10 6.09 -8.81
C MET A 1 2.47 6.14 -9.45
N MET A 2 3.41 6.88 -8.86
CA MET A 2 4.81 6.89 -9.27
C MET A 2 5.47 5.65 -8.70
N SER A 3 5.62 4.66 -9.56
CA SER A 3 6.48 3.48 -9.51
C SER A 3 6.66 2.63 -8.24
N GLY A 4 6.19 1.38 -8.30
CA GLY A 4 6.37 0.37 -7.25
C GLY A 4 5.47 -0.87 -7.39
N GLU A 5 5.91 -2.01 -6.82
CA GLU A 5 5.10 -3.22 -6.63
C GLU A 5 4.48 -3.20 -5.22
N ILE A 6 3.18 -3.50 -5.10
CA ILE A 6 2.48 -3.59 -3.80
C ILE A 6 2.19 -5.06 -3.52
N ARG A 7 2.54 -5.53 -2.31
CA ARG A 7 2.24 -6.88 -1.83
C ARG A 7 1.24 -6.91 -0.69
N ARG A 8 0.47 -8.01 -0.59
CA ARG A 8 -0.53 -8.28 0.47
C ARG A 8 0.06 -8.36 1.90
N ASN A 9 1.39 -8.33 2.07
CA ASN A 9 2.05 -8.26 3.38
C ASN A 9 2.96 -7.03 3.51
N ALA A 10 2.90 -6.10 2.55
CA ALA A 10 3.65 -4.87 2.64
C ALA A 10 3.06 -3.95 3.72
N ARG A 11 3.88 -3.01 4.18
CA ARG A 11 3.47 -1.92 5.06
C ARG A 11 3.48 -0.62 4.28
N GLY A 12 2.58 0.28 4.63
CA GLY A 12 2.52 1.59 4.01
C GLY A 12 2.24 2.69 5.02
N ARG A 13 2.51 3.91 4.59
CA ARG A 13 2.13 5.13 5.30
C ARG A 13 1.22 5.98 4.41
N LEU A 14 0.28 6.66 5.05
CA LEU A 14 -0.63 7.59 4.43
C LEU A 14 -0.16 9.01 4.71
N LEU A 15 0.02 9.78 3.64
CA LEU A 15 0.32 11.19 3.69
C LEU A 15 -0.86 11.98 3.12
N ARG A 16 -1.31 13.00 3.84
CA ARG A 16 -2.34 13.95 3.40
C ARG A 16 -1.72 15.34 3.51
N ASP A 17 -1.66 16.07 2.40
CA ASP A 17 -1.09 17.43 2.37
C ASP A 17 0.36 17.49 2.93
N ASN A 18 1.17 16.47 2.62
CA ASN A 18 2.53 16.25 3.16
C ASN A 18 2.60 15.96 4.68
N VAL A 19 1.47 15.74 5.34
CA VAL A 19 1.40 15.34 6.75
C VAL A 19 1.17 13.83 6.85
N VAL A 20 1.94 13.14 7.70
CA VAL A 20 1.73 11.72 7.98
C VAL A 20 0.48 11.57 8.85
N ILE A 21 -0.60 11.06 8.27
CA ILE A 21 -1.86 10.81 8.99
C ILE A 21 -1.85 9.44 9.63
N ALA A 22 -1.24 8.47 8.94
CA ALA A 22 -1.08 7.12 9.46
C ALA A 22 0.24 6.53 8.98
N GLU A 23 0.95 5.88 9.88
CA GLU A 23 2.19 5.18 9.60
C GLU A 23 2.02 3.68 9.84
N ASN A 24 2.87 2.89 9.18
CA ASN A 24 3.03 1.46 9.48
C ASN A 24 1.73 0.65 9.33
N LEU A 25 0.85 1.06 8.42
CA LEU A 25 -0.41 0.38 8.13
C LEU A 25 -0.13 -0.86 7.27
N PRO A 26 -0.54 -2.06 7.71
CA PRO A 26 -0.42 -3.25 6.89
C PRO A 26 -1.44 -3.22 5.74
N ILE A 27 -1.09 -3.73 4.57
CA ILE A 27 -2.08 -3.99 3.51
C ILE A 27 -2.94 -5.19 3.94
N SER A 28 -4.17 -4.94 4.38
CA SER A 28 -5.07 -6.01 4.85
C SER A 28 -5.63 -6.83 3.69
N SER A 29 -5.91 -6.17 2.57
CA SER A 29 -6.50 -6.79 1.39
C SER A 29 -5.96 -6.12 0.15
N LEU A 30 -5.67 -6.93 -0.86
CA LEU A 30 -5.28 -6.49 -2.19
C LEU A 30 -6.16 -7.24 -3.19
N ARG A 31 -6.95 -6.48 -3.95
CA ARG A 31 -7.90 -7.00 -4.93
C ARG A 31 -7.74 -6.23 -6.25
N ARG A 32 -7.55 -6.96 -7.33
CA ARG A 32 -7.45 -6.39 -8.69
C ARG A 32 -8.73 -6.73 -9.41
N PHE A 33 -9.53 -5.71 -9.74
CA PHE A 33 -10.89 -5.90 -10.26
C PHE A 33 -11.74 -6.79 -9.33
N LYS A 34 -11.94 -8.05 -9.69
CA LYS A 34 -12.71 -9.03 -8.89
C LYS A 34 -11.83 -10.07 -8.21
N ASP A 35 -10.56 -10.15 -8.61
CA ASP A 35 -9.64 -11.20 -8.20
C ASP A 35 -8.79 -10.78 -7.00
N ASP A 36 -8.73 -11.68 -6.02
CA ASP A 36 -7.82 -11.58 -4.89
C ASP A 36 -6.39 -11.87 -5.35
N VAL A 37 -5.51 -10.89 -5.21
CA VAL A 37 -4.11 -11.00 -5.66
C VAL A 37 -3.15 -10.83 -4.49
N VAL A 38 -1.98 -11.44 -4.62
CA VAL A 38 -0.88 -11.34 -3.65
C VAL A 38 0.05 -10.18 -3.95
N GLU A 39 0.17 -9.79 -5.22
CA GLU A 39 1.02 -8.69 -5.70
C GLU A 39 0.30 -7.93 -6.82
N VAL A 40 0.42 -6.62 -6.81
CA VAL A 40 0.01 -5.75 -7.94
C VAL A 40 1.23 -5.00 -8.43
N ARG A 41 1.45 -5.11 -9.74
CA ARG A 41 2.47 -4.33 -10.44
C ARG A 41 1.90 -2.95 -10.81
N GLU A 42 2.81 -1.99 -10.85
CA GLU A 42 2.57 -0.63 -11.36
C GLU A 42 1.79 -0.63 -12.69
N GLY A 43 0.94 0.38 -12.86
CA GLY A 43 0.17 0.61 -14.09
C GLY A 43 -1.19 -0.08 -14.14
N PHE A 44 -1.56 -0.83 -13.09
CA PHE A 44 -2.90 -1.41 -12.95
C PHE A 44 -3.67 -0.76 -11.80
N GLU A 45 -4.93 -0.45 -12.05
CA GLU A 45 -5.87 -0.09 -11.00
C GLU A 45 -6.09 -1.30 -10.09
N CYS A 46 -5.87 -1.10 -8.80
CA CYS A 46 -6.16 -2.09 -7.77
C CYS A 46 -6.85 -1.42 -6.59
N GLY A 47 -7.76 -2.16 -5.97
CA GLY A 47 -8.30 -1.82 -4.67
C GLY A 47 -7.43 -2.44 -3.60
N PHE A 48 -6.97 -1.63 -2.65
CA PHE A 48 -6.32 -2.12 -1.44
C PHE A 48 -7.01 -1.56 -0.21
N THR A 49 -6.96 -2.31 0.88
CA THR A 49 -7.47 -1.88 2.18
C THR A 49 -6.31 -1.81 3.13
N LEU A 50 -6.09 -0.64 3.73
CA LEU A 50 -5.14 -0.47 4.81
C LEU A 50 -5.77 -1.03 6.10
N GLY A 51 -5.09 -1.98 6.73
CA GLY A 51 -5.58 -2.66 7.93
C GLY A 51 -5.77 -1.67 9.06
N ASN A 52 -6.99 -1.63 9.60
CA ASN A 52 -7.45 -0.71 10.64
C ASN A 52 -7.55 0.78 10.24
N TYR A 53 -7.46 1.10 8.94
CA TYR A 53 -7.60 2.47 8.46
C TYR A 53 -8.69 2.58 7.39
N SER A 54 -9.76 3.33 7.71
CA SER A 54 -10.94 3.47 6.85
C SER A 54 -11.21 4.91 6.39
N ASP A 55 -10.51 5.92 6.92
CA ASP A 55 -10.68 7.33 6.56
C ASP A 55 -9.80 7.74 5.35
N ILE A 56 -9.78 6.95 4.29
CA ILE A 56 -9.05 7.30 3.06
C ILE A 56 -9.88 8.32 2.28
N LYS A 57 -9.29 9.46 1.96
CA LYS A 57 -9.91 10.56 1.20
C LYS A 57 -9.17 10.80 -0.11
N VAL A 58 -9.88 11.42 -1.04
CA VAL A 58 -9.28 11.86 -2.31
C VAL A 58 -8.21 12.91 -2.01
N GLY A 59 -7.00 12.70 -2.53
CA GLY A 59 -5.83 13.54 -2.24
C GLY A 59 -4.82 12.90 -1.29
N ASP A 60 -5.16 11.77 -0.67
CA ASP A 60 -4.19 11.00 0.10
C ASP A 60 -3.17 10.31 -0.81
N VAL A 61 -1.92 10.34 -0.35
CA VAL A 61 -0.80 9.63 -0.97
C VAL A 61 -0.42 8.46 -0.07
N VAL A 62 -0.52 7.25 -0.61
CA VAL A 62 -0.08 6.03 0.07
C VAL A 62 1.31 5.68 -0.43
N GLU A 63 2.25 5.60 0.49
CA GLU A 63 3.62 5.19 0.22
C GLU A 63 3.86 3.83 0.87
N THR A 64 3.94 2.79 0.05
CA THR A 64 4.21 1.41 0.51
C THR A 64 5.69 1.10 0.47
N PHE A 65 6.20 0.50 1.53
CA PHE A 65 7.57 0.04 1.62
C PHE A 65 7.61 -1.44 1.94
N GLU A 66 8.41 -2.18 1.18
CA GLU A 66 8.67 -3.58 1.48
C GLU A 66 9.80 -3.64 2.51
N MET A 67 9.53 -4.27 3.67
CA MET A 67 10.55 -4.55 4.67
C MET A 67 11.39 -5.73 4.16
N ARG A 68 12.24 -5.46 3.19
CA ARG A 68 13.14 -6.47 2.61
C ARG A 68 14.30 -6.65 3.58
N GLU A 69 14.21 -7.62 4.47
CA GLU A 69 15.37 -8.16 5.20
C GLU A 69 16.37 -8.67 4.14
N LYS A 70 17.30 -7.81 3.73
CA LYS A 70 18.45 -8.26 2.96
C LYS A 70 19.36 -8.98 3.96
N PRO A 71 19.54 -10.32 3.87
CA PRO A 71 20.68 -10.94 4.52
C PRO A 71 21.91 -10.25 3.94
N ARG A 72 22.72 -9.65 4.83
CA ARG A 72 24.06 -9.21 4.46
C ARG A 72 24.82 -10.48 4.07
N VAL A 73 25.12 -10.64 2.78
CA VAL A 73 26.09 -11.63 2.28
C VAL A 73 27.51 -11.15 2.59
#